data_AF-D7MUS2-F1
#
_entry.id   AF-D7MUS2-F1
#
_cell.length_a   1.000
_cell.length_b   1.000
_cell.length_c   1.000
_cell.angle_alpha   90.00
_cell.angle_beta   90.00
_cell.angle_gamma   90.00
#
_symmetry.space_group_name_H-M   'P 1'
#
loop_
_entity.id
_entity.type
_entity.pdbx_description
1 polymer ?
#
loop_
_entity_poly.entity_id
_entity_poly.type
_entity_poly.pdbx_seq_one_letter_code
_entity_poly.pdbx_strand_id
1 'polypeptide(L)'
;MAGQSRKWMILVATIWIQAFTGTNFDFSTYSSNLKSVLGISQVQLNYLAVASDLGKVFGWSSGLALLYFPLWTVLFAAAIMGFVGYGVQWLVITNVISLPYILVK
;
A
#
# COMPACT_ATOMS: atom_id res chain seq x y z
N MET A 1 16.95 11.31 -32.02
CA MET A 1 15.71 11.84 -31.41
C MET A 1 14.93 10.80 -30.58
N ALA A 2 14.93 9.50 -30.94
CA ALA A 2 14.25 8.44 -30.16
C ALA A 2 14.73 8.27 -28.70
N GLY A 3 16.03 8.50 -28.43
CA GLY A 3 16.60 8.36 -27.08
C GLY A 3 16.13 9.42 -26.07
N GLN A 4 15.74 10.61 -26.51
CA GLN A 4 15.18 11.65 -25.61
C GLN A 4 13.72 11.37 -25.28
N SER A 5 12.90 10.99 -26.27
CA SER A 5 11.50 10.62 -26.07
C SER A 5 11.36 9.48 -25.05
N ARG A 6 12.24 8.47 -25.10
CA ARG A 6 12.25 7.36 -24.13
C ARG A 6 12.52 7.79 -22.69
N LYS A 7 13.39 8.78 -22.47
CA LYS A 7 13.69 9.30 -21.11
C LYS A 7 12.48 10.03 -20.52
N TRP A 8 11.80 10.84 -21.32
CA TRP A 8 10.59 11.54 -20.89
C TRP A 8 9.43 10.59 -20.59
N MET A 9 9.27 9.52 -21.40
CA MET A 9 8.27 8.49 -21.10
C MET A 9 8.54 7.79 -19.77
N ILE A 10 9.80 7.42 -19.50
CA ILE A 10 10.17 6.81 -18.21
C ILE A 10 9.92 7.78 -17.06
N LEU A 11 10.25 9.06 -17.22
CA LEU A 11 9.99 10.07 -16.20
C LEU A 11 8.49 10.18 -15.89
N VAL A 12 7.64 10.29 -16.91
CA VAL A 12 6.18 10.38 -16.75
C VAL A 12 5.63 9.12 -16.08
N ALA A 13 6.07 7.93 -16.52
CA ALA A 13 5.66 6.66 -15.91
C ALA A 13 6.03 6.59 -14.42
N THR A 14 7.26 7.00 -14.05
CA THR A 14 7.70 7.04 -12.66
C THR A 14 6.88 8.06 -11.84
N ILE A 15 6.59 9.23 -12.39
CA ILE A 15 5.74 10.24 -11.71
C ILE A 15 4.35 9.68 -11.43
N TRP A 16 3.73 9.00 -12.40
CA TRP A 16 2.42 8.38 -12.21
C TRP A 16 2.44 7.31 -11.14
N ILE A 17 3.43 6.40 -11.18
CA ILE A 17 3.58 5.37 -10.15
C ILE A 17 3.67 6.05 -8.77
N GLN A 18 4.54 7.03 -8.60
CA GLN A 18 4.72 7.73 -7.32
C GLN A 18 3.47 8.49 -6.86
N ALA A 19 2.69 9.04 -7.79
CA ALA A 19 1.44 9.73 -7.49
C ALA A 19 0.36 8.76 -6.97
N PHE A 20 0.25 7.56 -7.55
CA PHE A 20 -0.70 6.55 -7.10
C PHE A 20 -0.25 5.80 -5.85
N THR A 21 1.06 5.67 -5.63
CA THR A 21 1.64 5.03 -4.44
C THR A 21 1.92 6.01 -3.30
N GLY A 22 1.25 7.17 -3.27
CA GLY A 22 1.40 8.21 -2.24
C GLY A 22 0.88 7.81 -0.85
N THR A 23 1.32 6.68 -0.33
CA THR A 23 0.77 5.92 0.81
C THR A 23 0.90 6.57 2.19
N ASN A 24 1.43 7.79 2.29
CA ASN A 24 1.76 8.40 3.58
C ASN A 24 0.57 9.06 4.28
N PHE A 25 -0.45 9.48 3.53
CA PHE A 25 -1.64 10.15 4.07
C PHE A 25 -2.92 9.29 4.03
N ASP A 26 -2.87 8.13 3.39
CA ASP A 26 -4.05 7.29 3.22
C ASP A 26 -4.57 6.78 4.57
N PHE A 27 -3.68 6.23 5.41
CA PHE A 27 -4.08 5.63 6.68
C PHE A 27 -4.77 6.65 7.59
N SER A 28 -4.22 7.86 7.73
CA SER A 28 -4.85 8.89 8.57
C SER A 28 -6.23 9.28 8.05
N THR A 29 -6.43 9.30 6.73
CA THR A 29 -7.69 9.65 6.08
C THR A 29 -8.80 8.64 6.36
N TYR A 30 -8.53 7.34 6.23
CA TYR A 30 -9.56 6.31 6.46
C TYR A 30 -9.59 5.76 7.89
N SER A 31 -8.59 6.05 8.73
CA SER A 31 -8.45 5.47 10.08
C SER A 31 -9.66 5.70 10.98
N SER A 32 -10.29 6.87 10.90
CA SER A 32 -11.51 7.19 11.67
C SER A 32 -12.68 6.29 11.30
N ASN A 33 -12.90 6.07 10.00
CA ASN A 33 -13.96 5.18 9.51
C ASN A 33 -13.63 3.73 9.86
N LEU A 34 -12.38 3.31 9.69
CA LEU A 34 -11.93 1.97 10.01
C LEU A 34 -12.08 1.66 11.52
N LYS A 35 -11.78 2.63 12.39
CA LYS A 35 -12.02 2.53 13.83
C LYS A 35 -13.48 2.28 14.15
N SER A 36 -14.37 3.05 13.52
CA SER A 36 -15.82 2.94 13.76
C SER A 36 -16.38 1.62 13.25
N VAL A 37 -15.93 1.14 12.09
CA VAL A 37 -16.42 -0.10 11.48
C VAL A 37 -15.91 -1.34 12.24
N LEU A 38 -14.65 -1.32 12.67
CA LEU A 38 -14.09 -2.44 13.44
C LEU A 38 -14.44 -2.40 14.94
N GLY A 39 -15.03 -1.31 15.44
CA GLY A 39 -15.35 -1.14 16.85
C GLY A 39 -14.12 -1.14 17.78
N ILE A 40 -12.96 -0.72 17.27
CA ILE A 40 -11.68 -0.83 17.98
C ILE A 40 -11.33 0.43 18.79
N SER A 41 -10.51 0.25 19.83
CA SER A 41 -9.98 1.35 20.63
C SER A 41 -8.90 2.14 19.89
N GLN A 42 -8.57 3.35 20.39
CA GLN A 42 -7.49 4.16 19.82
C GLN A 42 -6.14 3.45 19.89
N VAL A 43 -5.90 2.67 20.94
CA VAL A 43 -4.65 1.90 21.11
C VAL A 43 -4.52 0.84 20.02
N GLN A 44 -5.61 0.14 19.73
CA GLN A 44 -5.67 -0.87 18.66
C GLN A 44 -5.48 -0.25 17.27
N LEU A 45 -6.10 0.91 17.04
CA LEU A 45 -5.89 1.70 15.82
C LEU A 45 -4.42 2.15 15.69
N ASN A 46 -3.78 2.54 16.78
CA ASN A 46 -2.36 2.91 16.78
C ASN A 46 -1.46 1.71 16.45
N TYR A 47 -1.77 0.50 16.94
CA TYR A 47 -1.04 -0.70 16.52
C TYR A 47 -1.18 -0.95 15.01
N LEU A 48 -2.36 -0.69 14.44
CA LEU A 48 -2.56 -0.82 13.00
C LEU A 48 -1.78 0.26 12.22
N ALA A 49 -1.69 1.47 12.75
CA ALA A 49 -0.83 2.52 12.20
C ALA A 49 0.64 2.10 12.19
N VAL A 50 1.13 1.57 13.32
CA VAL A 50 2.50 1.04 13.44
C VAL A 50 2.74 -0.12 12.47
N ALA A 51 1.78 -1.04 12.32
CA ALA A 51 1.88 -2.13 11.36
C ALA A 51 1.95 -1.62 9.90
N SER A 52 1.17 -0.59 9.57
CA SER A 52 1.23 0.10 8.27
C SER A 52 2.61 0.73 8.03
N ASP A 53 3.14 1.46 9.01
CA ASP A 53 4.46 2.10 8.88
C ASP A 53 5.60 1.07 8.83
N LEU A 54 5.50 -0.03 9.57
CA LEU A 54 6.41 -1.18 9.43
C LEU A 54 6.40 -1.74 8.01
N GLY A 55 5.22 -1.93 7.41
CA GLY A 55 5.08 -2.37 6.02
C GLY A 55 5.81 -1.45 5.04
N LYS A 56 5.75 -0.13 5.24
CA LYS A 56 6.50 0.84 4.43
C LYS A 56 8.01 0.67 4.58
N VAL A 57 8.49 0.42 5.80
CA VAL A 57 9.91 0.11 6.04
C VAL A 57 10.32 -1.13 5.26
N PHE A 58 9.52 -2.20 5.26
CA PHE A 58 9.79 -3.43 4.48
C PHE A 58 9.86 -3.21 2.95
N GLY A 59 9.51 -2.03 2.44
CA GLY A 59 9.66 -1.66 1.03
C GLY A 59 11.08 -1.81 0.46
N TRP A 60 12.12 -1.77 1.31
CA TRP A 60 13.52 -2.01 0.87
C TRP A 60 13.72 -3.38 0.20
N SER A 61 12.89 -4.37 0.55
CA SER A 61 12.93 -5.72 -0.03
C SER A 61 12.68 -5.74 -1.54
N SER A 62 11.94 -4.75 -2.07
CA SER A 62 11.75 -4.60 -3.52
C SER A 62 13.06 -4.32 -4.26
N GLY A 63 13.99 -3.62 -3.62
CA GLY A 63 15.34 -3.39 -4.15
C GLY A 63 16.16 -4.67 -4.25
N LEU A 64 16.03 -5.56 -3.25
CA LEU A 64 16.62 -6.90 -3.34
C LEU A 64 15.97 -7.75 -4.43
N ALA A 65 14.64 -7.70 -4.56
CA ALA A 65 13.92 -8.45 -5.58
C ALA A 65 14.38 -8.08 -7.01
N LEU A 66 14.71 -6.82 -7.26
CA LEU A 66 15.24 -6.35 -8.54
C LEU A 66 16.65 -6.90 -8.87
N LEU A 67 17.39 -7.45 -7.90
CA LEU A 67 18.66 -8.13 -8.16
C LEU A 67 18.46 -9.51 -8.80
N TYR A 68 17.30 -10.14 -8.57
CA TYR A 68 17.00 -11.50 -9.00
C TYR A 68 15.92 -11.56 -10.09
N PHE A 69 15.00 -10.59 -10.14
CA PHE A 69 13.86 -10.56 -11.04
C PHE A 69 13.87 -9.31 -11.95
N PRO A 70 13.31 -9.40 -13.17
CA PRO A 70 13.20 -8.25 -14.04
C PRO A 70 12.19 -7.23 -13.49
N LEU A 71 12.44 -5.93 -13.79
CA LEU A 71 11.67 -4.79 -13.27
C LEU A 71 10.15 -4.95 -13.44
N TRP A 72 9.70 -5.39 -14.61
CA TRP A 72 8.27 -5.51 -14.89
C TRP A 72 7.58 -6.51 -13.95
N THR A 73 8.22 -7.65 -13.64
CA THR A 73 7.66 -8.65 -12.72
C THR A 73 7.52 -8.09 -11.30
N VAL A 74 8.52 -7.35 -10.83
CA VAL A 74 8.49 -6.72 -9.50
C VAL A 74 7.39 -5.66 -9.44
N LEU A 75 7.24 -4.84 -10.49
CA LEU A 75 6.17 -3.84 -10.57
C LEU A 75 4.77 -4.46 -10.60
N PHE A 76 4.56 -5.53 -11.36
CA PHE A 76 3.28 -6.25 -11.37
C PHE A 76 2.96 -6.90 -10.03
N ALA A 77 3.95 -7.52 -9.38
CA ALA A 77 3.77 -8.09 -8.05
C ALA A 77 3.39 -7.01 -7.02
N ALA A 78 4.09 -5.87 -7.04
CA ALA A 78 3.77 -4.72 -6.18
C ALA A 78 2.36 -4.17 -6.45
N ALA A 79 1.96 -4.04 -7.72
CA ALA A 79 0.63 -3.58 -8.10
C ALA A 79 -0.47 -4.54 -7.61
N ILE A 80 -0.28 -5.86 -7.73
CA ILE A 80 -1.22 -6.87 -7.23
C ILE A 80 -1.31 -6.79 -5.70
N MET A 81 -0.17 -6.72 -5.00
CA MET A 81 -0.14 -6.58 -3.54
C MET A 81 -0.87 -5.32 -3.06
N GLY A 82 -0.65 -4.19 -3.73
CA GLY A 82 -1.35 -2.94 -3.44
C GLY A 82 -2.85 -3.04 -3.71
N PHE A 83 -3.25 -3.57 -4.87
CA PHE A 83 -4.66 -3.76 -5.22
C PHE A 83 -5.40 -4.65 -4.21
N VAL A 84 -4.79 -5.79 -3.83
CA VAL A 84 -5.38 -6.70 -2.84
C VAL A 84 -5.41 -6.05 -1.46
N GLY A 85 -4.33 -5.43 -1.00
CA GLY A 85 -4.25 -4.80 0.31
C GLY A 85 -5.29 -3.68 0.49
N TYR A 86 -5.29 -2.70 -0.41
CA TYR A 86 -6.27 -1.60 -0.37
C TYR A 86 -7.69 -2.07 -0.70
N GLY A 87 -7.85 -3.04 -1.60
CA GLY A 87 -9.16 -3.62 -1.93
C GLY A 87 -9.79 -4.30 -0.72
N VAL A 88 -9.03 -5.08 0.06
CA VAL A 88 -9.51 -5.68 1.30
C VAL A 88 -9.86 -4.60 2.34
N GLN A 89 -9.02 -3.58 2.51
CA GLN A 89 -9.32 -2.46 3.41
C GLN A 89 -10.61 -1.74 3.01
N TRP A 90 -10.82 -1.51 1.73
CA TRP A 90 -12.04 -0.89 1.20
C TRP A 90 -13.29 -1.75 1.45
N LEU A 91 -13.20 -3.07 1.25
CA LEU A 91 -14.30 -4.02 1.55
C LEU A 91 -14.67 -4.04 3.03
N VAL A 92 -13.67 -3.90 3.92
CA VAL A 92 -13.91 -3.77 5.37
C VAL A 92 -14.64 -2.47 5.67
N ILE A 93 -14.13 -1.32 5.19
CA ILE A 93 -14.73 0.00 5.46
C ILE A 93 -16.17 0.09 4.93
N THR A 94 -16.47 -0.55 3.81
CA THR A 94 -17.82 -0.60 3.23
C THR A 94 -18.74 -1.64 3.88
N ASN A 95 -18.30 -2.32 4.95
CA ASN A 95 -19.04 -3.37 5.66
C ASN A 95 -19.44 -4.57 4.79
N VAL A 96 -18.78 -4.78 3.64
CA VAL A 96 -19.01 -5.95 2.79
C VAL A 96 -18.40 -7.21 3.43
N ILE A 97 -17.27 -7.05 4.13
CA ILE A 97 -16.58 -8.13 4.85
C ILE A 97 -16.34 -7.69 6.30
N SER A 98 -16.76 -8.50 7.27
CA SER A 98 -16.38 -8.33 8.67
C SER A 98 -15.14 -9.16 8.98
N LEU A 99 -13.99 -8.50 9.09
CA LEU A 99 -12.78 -9.15 9.59
C LEU A 99 -12.74 -9.02 11.12
N PRO A 100 -12.80 -10.12 11.89
CA PRO A 100 -12.62 -10.04 13.32
C PRO A 100 -11.21 -9.53 13.60
N TYR A 101 -11.12 -8.46 14.38
CA TYR A 101 -9.83 -7.95 14.85
C TYR A 101 -9.30 -8.88 15.95
N ILE A 102 -8.61 -9.94 15.53
CA ILE A 102 -7.96 -10.88 16.44
C ILE A 102 -6.60 -10.29 16.81
N LEU A 103 -6.56 -9.47 17.86
CA LEU A 103 -5.30 -9.25 18.54
C LEU A 103 -4.87 -10.57 19.18
N VAL A 104 -3.66 -11.01 18.86
CA VAL A 104 -2.92 -11.90 19.76
C VAL A 104 -2.81 -11.14 21.08
N LYS A 105 -3.44 -11.72 22.10
CA LYS A 105 -3.62 -11.15 23.43
C LYS A 105 -2.31 -10.98 24.18
#